data_AF-A0AA86USK2-F1
#
_entry.id   AF-A0AA86USK2-F1
#
_cell.length_a   1.000
_cell.length_b   1.000
_cell.length_c   1.000
_cell.angle_alpha   90.00
_cell.angle_beta   90.00
_cell.angle_gamma   90.00
#
_symmetry.space_group_name_H-M   'P 1'
#
loop_
_entity.id
_entity.type
_entity.pdbx_description
1 polymer ?
#
loop_
_entity_poly.entity_id
_entity_poly.type
_entity_poly.pdbx_seq_one_letter_code
_entity_poly.pdbx_strand_id
1 'polypeptide(L)'
;MSFYDECQPQYQLEQSYNDYQNSEQKFQEDNIILSTSNNAITYTANPTPESNCAPFIHMIFKQPTKLKSTVQVNNWSEEQDNYLISLINFYHYKNWSKVACGMTQKFPEVLRSSNQCNQRWLRVLNPTIVKGKWSSDEDQQLLNILKTIDEIDARKWSFVANELQGRTDIQIRYRIQKLKIWLLENGVPIAWFNE
;
A
#
# COMPACT_ATOMS: atom_id res chain seq x y z
N MET A 1 -43.93 29.67 -0.03
CA MET A 1 -43.08 28.68 0.67
C MET A 1 -42.60 27.68 -0.36
N SER A 2 -41.58 28.03 -1.15
CA SER A 2 -40.92 27.11 -2.08
C SER A 2 -39.71 26.54 -1.36
N PHE A 3 -39.87 25.33 -0.84
CA PHE A 3 -38.87 24.55 -0.13
C PHE A 3 -38.14 23.62 -1.10
N TYR A 4 -37.46 24.17 -2.12
CA TYR A 4 -36.64 23.37 -3.04
C TYR A 4 -35.56 24.27 -3.64
N ASP A 5 -34.41 24.44 -2.97
CA ASP A 5 -33.23 25.03 -3.63
C ASP A 5 -31.88 24.77 -2.93
N GLU A 6 -31.69 23.61 -2.28
CA GLU A 6 -30.39 23.28 -1.64
C GLU A 6 -29.85 21.86 -1.95
N CYS A 7 -30.07 21.33 -3.16
CA CYS A 7 -29.52 20.00 -3.54
C CYS A 7 -28.82 19.93 -4.92
N GLN A 8 -28.61 21.06 -5.60
CA GLN A 8 -28.09 21.08 -6.99
C GLN A 8 -26.57 20.81 -7.14
N PRO A 9 -25.66 21.29 -6.26
CA PRO A 9 -24.22 21.11 -6.48
C PRO A 9 -23.76 19.65 -6.33
N GLN A 10 -24.37 18.90 -5.41
CA GLN A 10 -23.95 17.53 -5.09
C GLN A 10 -24.39 16.55 -6.19
N TYR A 11 -25.58 16.74 -6.75
CA TYR A 11 -26.12 15.94 -7.86
C TYR A 11 -25.29 16.10 -9.15
N GLN A 12 -24.84 17.31 -9.47
CA GLN A 12 -24.02 17.57 -10.66
C GLN A 12 -22.63 16.95 -10.56
N LEU A 13 -22.03 16.96 -9.37
CA LEU A 13 -20.75 16.29 -9.10
C LEU A 13 -20.86 14.77 -9.21
N GLU A 14 -21.94 14.18 -8.67
CA GLU A 14 -22.20 12.75 -8.79
C GLU A 14 -22.37 12.33 -10.25
N GLN A 15 -23.11 13.11 -11.05
CA GLN A 15 -23.27 12.83 -12.48
C GLN A 15 -21.93 12.91 -13.24
N SER A 16 -21.14 13.97 -13.03
CA SER A 16 -19.81 14.12 -13.64
C SER A 16 -18.85 12.99 -13.25
N TYR A 17 -18.89 12.56 -11.99
CA TYR A 17 -18.09 11.45 -11.50
C TYR A 17 -18.48 10.13 -12.16
N ASN A 18 -19.79 9.85 -12.25
CA ASN A 18 -20.30 8.66 -12.92
C ASN A 18 -19.89 8.63 -14.40
N ASP A 19 -19.92 9.76 -15.09
CA ASP A 19 -19.47 9.88 -16.48
C ASP A 19 -17.96 9.60 -16.61
N TYR A 20 -17.14 10.11 -15.69
CA TYR A 20 -15.72 9.80 -15.62
C TYR A 20 -15.46 8.29 -15.40
N GLN A 21 -16.17 7.65 -14.46
CA GLN A 21 -16.00 6.21 -14.20
C GLN A 21 -16.40 5.37 -15.41
N ASN A 22 -17.50 5.71 -16.09
CA ASN A 22 -17.93 5.04 -17.31
C ASN A 22 -16.87 5.16 -18.43
N SER A 23 -16.20 6.31 -18.52
CA SER A 23 -15.10 6.51 -19.46
C SER A 23 -13.86 5.67 -19.13
N GLU A 24 -13.49 5.55 -17.84
CA GLU A 24 -12.38 4.70 -17.39
C GLU A 24 -12.68 3.21 -17.60
N GLN A 25 -13.91 2.76 -17.36
CA GLN A 25 -14.32 1.37 -17.57
C GLN A 25 -14.25 1.00 -19.06
N LYS A 26 -14.78 1.87 -19.93
CA LYS A 26 -14.70 1.66 -21.38
C LYS A 26 -13.26 1.59 -21.89
N PHE A 27 -12.38 2.46 -21.39
CA PHE A 27 -10.95 2.44 -21.74
C PHE A 27 -10.26 1.14 -21.28
N GLN A 28 -10.64 0.56 -20.14
CA GLN A 28 -10.09 -0.72 -19.68
C GLN A 28 -10.61 -1.91 -20.51
N GLU A 29 -11.89 -1.89 -20.90
CA GLU A 29 -12.50 -2.91 -21.74
C GLU A 29 -11.88 -2.95 -23.14
N ASP A 30 -11.64 -1.77 -23.73
CA ASP A 30 -11.01 -1.65 -25.06
C ASP A 30 -9.55 -2.15 -25.07
N ASN A 31 -8.83 -2.04 -23.95
CA ASN A 31 -7.44 -2.51 -23.82
C ASN A 31 -7.32 -4.02 -23.54
N ILE A 32 -8.33 -4.66 -22.95
CA ILE A 32 -8.32 -6.12 -22.73
C ILE A 32 -8.41 -6.87 -24.07
N ILE A 33 -9.15 -6.33 -25.04
CA ILE A 33 -9.34 -6.95 -26.37
C ILE A 33 -8.05 -6.96 -27.22
N LEU A 34 -7.08 -6.07 -26.95
CA LEU A 34 -5.80 -5.99 -27.67
C LEU A 34 -4.72 -6.97 -27.19
N SER A 35 -4.91 -7.64 -26.04
CA SER A 35 -3.86 -8.47 -25.40
C SER A 35 -3.90 -9.96 -25.75
N THR A 36 -4.89 -10.41 -26.53
CA THR A 36 -5.05 -11.83 -26.91
C THR A 36 -4.28 -12.29 -28.15
N SER A 37 -3.38 -11.47 -28.71
CA SER A 37 -2.36 -11.96 -29.64
C SER A 37 -0.98 -11.44 -29.22
N ASN A 38 -0.12 -12.35 -28.75
CA ASN A 38 1.27 -12.48 -29.17
C ASN A 38 1.98 -13.57 -28.35
N ASN A 39 2.41 -14.60 -29.07
CA ASN A 39 3.22 -15.73 -28.60
C ASN A 39 4.70 -15.35 -28.41
N ALA A 40 5.32 -16.01 -27.42
CA ALA A 40 6.72 -16.44 -27.28
C ALA A 40 7.87 -15.43 -27.48
N ILE A 41 8.88 -15.50 -26.58
CA ILE A 41 10.31 -15.70 -26.90
C ILE A 41 11.09 -15.94 -25.58
N THR A 42 11.91 -17.00 -25.60
CA THR A 42 12.92 -17.40 -24.60
C THR A 42 14.29 -16.78 -24.91
N TYR A 43 15.10 -16.45 -23.89
CA TYR A 43 16.56 -16.36 -24.04
C TYR A 43 17.31 -16.93 -22.83
N THR A 44 18.30 -17.75 -23.15
CA THR A 44 19.29 -18.44 -22.30
C THR A 44 20.58 -17.63 -22.18
N ALA A 45 21.30 -17.70 -21.05
CA ALA A 45 22.77 -17.86 -20.98
C ALA A 45 23.32 -17.87 -19.52
N ASN A 46 24.19 -18.85 -19.24
CA ASN A 46 25.16 -18.98 -18.13
C ASN A 46 26.58 -18.64 -18.69
N PRO A 47 27.67 -18.32 -17.93
CA PRO A 47 28.42 -19.29 -17.09
C PRO A 47 29.20 -18.77 -15.83
N THR A 48 29.70 -19.72 -15.03
CA THR A 48 30.49 -19.73 -13.76
C THR A 48 32.03 -19.54 -13.97
N PRO A 49 33.00 -19.90 -13.07
CA PRO A 49 33.16 -20.03 -11.58
C PRO A 49 34.49 -19.40 -11.02
N GLU A 50 34.76 -19.44 -9.69
CA GLU A 50 36.10 -19.64 -9.01
C GLU A 50 35.94 -19.42 -7.47
N SER A 51 36.10 -20.42 -6.59
CA SER A 51 37.33 -21.00 -5.97
C SER A 51 38.01 -20.15 -4.87
N ASN A 52 37.82 -20.48 -3.57
CA ASN A 52 38.83 -21.06 -2.67
C ASN A 52 38.51 -20.93 -1.16
N CYS A 53 38.88 -21.97 -0.41
CA CYS A 53 38.67 -22.21 1.02
C CYS A 53 39.71 -21.55 1.96
N ALA A 54 39.34 -21.37 3.24
CA ALA A 54 40.02 -21.83 4.49
C ALA A 54 39.80 -20.84 5.69
N PRO A 55 40.27 -21.10 6.95
CA PRO A 55 39.66 -21.94 7.98
C PRO A 55 39.38 -21.21 9.33
N PHE A 56 39.11 -21.99 10.38
CA PHE A 56 38.51 -21.78 11.70
C PHE A 56 39.26 -20.89 12.74
N ILE A 57 38.50 -20.33 13.70
CA ILE A 57 38.84 -19.75 15.05
C ILE A 57 39.28 -18.27 15.13
N HIS A 58 38.44 -17.40 15.71
CA HIS A 58 38.54 -16.95 17.11
C HIS A 58 37.38 -15.99 17.49
N MET A 59 36.60 -16.40 18.49
CA MET A 59 35.56 -15.58 19.14
C MET A 59 36.23 -14.56 20.07
N ILE A 60 36.13 -13.25 19.79
CA ILE A 60 36.36 -12.19 20.78
C ILE A 60 35.28 -11.11 20.63
N PHE A 61 34.56 -10.91 21.73
CA PHE A 61 33.57 -9.85 21.96
C PHE A 61 34.12 -8.45 21.62
N LYS A 62 33.54 -7.79 20.62
CA LYS A 62 33.51 -6.33 20.47
C LYS A 62 32.18 -5.90 19.82
N GLN A 63 31.32 -5.21 20.58
CA GLN A 63 30.43 -4.18 20.00
C GLN A 63 31.36 -3.14 19.35
N PRO A 64 31.17 -2.61 18.11
CA PRO A 64 30.07 -1.67 17.82
C PRO A 64 29.70 -1.46 16.31
N THR A 65 28.81 -0.46 16.10
CA THR A 65 28.55 0.41 14.92
C THR A 65 27.80 -0.10 13.68
N LYS A 66 26.92 0.78 13.17
CA LYS A 66 26.03 0.66 12.01
C LYS A 66 26.73 0.03 10.80
N LEU A 67 26.51 -1.26 10.57
CA LEU A 67 26.82 -1.89 9.29
C LEU A 67 25.73 -1.49 8.29
N LYS A 68 26.14 -0.78 7.22
CA LYS A 68 25.32 -0.61 6.02
C LYS A 68 25.13 -2.00 5.41
N SER A 69 24.01 -2.65 5.70
CA SER A 69 23.73 -3.99 5.18
C SER A 69 23.30 -3.90 3.72
N THR A 70 24.10 -4.45 2.82
CA THR A 70 23.79 -4.75 1.41
C THR A 70 22.84 -5.96 1.26
N VAL A 71 22.04 -6.28 2.28
CA VAL A 71 21.10 -7.40 2.28
C VAL A 71 19.72 -6.87 1.87
N GLN A 72 19.02 -7.56 0.97
CA GLN A 72 17.71 -7.16 0.43
C GLN A 72 16.64 -7.03 1.54
N VAL A 73 16.58 -5.86 2.18
CA VAL A 73 15.77 -5.60 3.39
C VAL A 73 14.24 -5.70 3.14
N ASN A 74 13.81 -5.65 1.87
CA ASN A 74 12.40 -5.42 1.55
C ASN A 74 11.62 -6.61 1.02
N ASN A 75 12.24 -7.75 0.75
CA ASN A 75 11.48 -8.91 0.26
C ASN A 75 10.97 -9.73 1.44
N TRP A 76 9.66 -9.77 1.64
CA TRP A 76 9.00 -10.64 2.62
C TRP A 76 8.66 -11.95 1.92
N SER A 77 9.15 -13.08 2.43
CA SER A 77 8.73 -14.39 1.93
C SER A 77 7.38 -14.79 2.52
N GLU A 78 6.69 -15.71 1.86
CA GLU A 78 5.44 -16.28 2.38
C GLU A 78 5.66 -16.94 3.76
N GLU A 79 6.79 -17.61 3.96
CA GLU A 79 7.16 -18.19 5.26
C GLU A 79 7.29 -17.11 6.34
N GLN A 80 7.95 -15.99 6.02
CA GLN A 80 8.08 -14.86 6.93
C GLN A 80 6.73 -14.22 7.24
N ASP A 81 5.85 -14.07 6.24
CA ASP A 81 4.51 -13.53 6.43
C ASP A 81 3.65 -14.45 7.32
N ASN A 82 3.65 -15.75 7.06
CA ASN A 82 2.92 -16.74 7.86
C ASN A 82 3.41 -16.76 9.32
N TYR A 83 4.72 -16.71 9.52
CA TYR A 83 5.28 -16.66 10.86
C TYR A 83 4.95 -15.32 11.55
N LEU A 84 5.03 -14.19 10.84
CA LEU A 84 4.63 -12.89 11.34
C LEU A 84 3.16 -12.89 11.80
N ILE A 85 2.24 -13.46 11.01
CA ILE A 85 0.83 -13.61 11.37
C ILE A 85 0.69 -14.42 12.66
N SER A 86 1.41 -15.53 12.79
CA SER A 86 1.35 -16.37 13.99
C SER A 86 1.78 -15.62 15.25
N LEU A 87 2.87 -14.85 15.18
CA LEU A 87 3.35 -14.02 16.29
C LEU A 87 2.38 -12.90 16.63
N ILE A 88 1.80 -12.25 15.62
CA ILE A 88 0.83 -11.17 15.81
C ILE A 88 -0.42 -11.68 16.55
N ASN A 89 -0.95 -12.84 16.15
CA ASN A 89 -2.09 -13.49 16.80
C ASN A 89 -1.75 -13.87 18.25
N PHE A 90 -0.56 -14.43 18.48
CA PHE A 90 -0.08 -14.81 19.80
C PHE A 90 0.09 -13.61 20.76
N TYR A 91 0.59 -12.47 20.26
CA TYR A 91 0.79 -11.25 21.04
C TYR A 91 -0.40 -10.25 20.96
N HIS A 92 -1.55 -10.69 20.42
CA HIS A 92 -2.79 -9.92 20.31
C HIS A 92 -2.62 -8.52 19.70
N TYR A 93 -1.83 -8.39 18.63
CA TYR A 93 -1.71 -7.15 17.82
C TYR A 93 -1.19 -5.90 18.56
N LYS A 94 -0.65 -6.03 19.78
CA LYS A 94 -0.31 -4.87 20.66
C LYS A 94 1.16 -4.73 20.99
N ASN A 95 2.00 -5.75 20.72
CA ASN A 95 3.39 -5.76 21.17
C ASN A 95 4.39 -6.00 20.04
N TRP A 96 4.55 -5.00 19.16
CA TRP A 96 5.41 -5.06 17.98
C TRP A 96 6.89 -5.30 18.29
N SER A 97 7.37 -4.88 19.46
CA SER A 97 8.74 -5.17 19.91
C SER A 97 8.97 -6.66 20.16
N LYS A 98 8.01 -7.35 20.79
CA LYS A 98 8.07 -8.81 20.96
C LYS A 98 7.92 -9.55 19.64
N VAL A 99 7.03 -9.08 18.77
CA VAL A 99 6.87 -9.63 17.42
C VAL A 99 8.18 -9.53 16.62
N ALA A 100 8.82 -8.37 16.60
CA ALA A 100 10.10 -8.17 15.93
C ALA A 100 11.23 -9.03 16.51
N CYS A 101 11.27 -9.19 17.84
CA CYS A 101 12.20 -10.08 18.51
C CYS A 101 12.00 -11.54 18.05
N GLY A 102 10.76 -12.02 18.04
CA GLY A 102 10.43 -13.36 17.54
C GLY A 102 10.79 -13.57 16.07
N MET A 103 10.52 -12.57 15.22
CA MET A 103 10.92 -12.59 13.81
C MET A 103 12.44 -12.71 13.64
N THR A 104 13.19 -11.87 14.37
CA THR A 104 14.66 -11.86 14.31
C THR A 104 15.26 -13.15 14.88
N GLN A 105 14.61 -13.76 15.88
CA GLN A 105 15.04 -15.04 16.44
C GLN A 105 14.85 -16.20 15.46
N LYS A 106 13.74 -16.21 14.70
CA LYS A 106 13.43 -17.24 13.71
C LYS A 106 14.23 -17.09 12.42
N PHE A 107 14.46 -15.85 11.99
CA PHE A 107 15.14 -15.48 10.75
C PHE A 107 16.34 -14.56 11.05
N PRO A 108 17.43 -15.10 11.64
CA PRO A 108 18.59 -14.30 12.04
C PRO A 108 19.32 -13.63 10.87
N GLU A 109 19.15 -14.15 9.66
CA GLU A 109 19.70 -13.63 8.42
C GLU A 109 18.99 -12.36 7.92
N VAL A 110 17.77 -12.08 8.39
CA VAL A 110 17.00 -10.87 8.04
C VAL A 110 16.49 -10.16 9.29
N LEU A 111 17.09 -9.01 9.62
CA LEU A 111 16.64 -8.19 10.73
C LEU A 111 15.33 -7.48 10.40
N ARG A 112 14.27 -7.76 11.18
CA ARG A 112 12.97 -7.10 11.08
C ARG A 112 12.73 -6.24 12.32
N SER A 113 12.62 -4.94 12.13
CA SER A 113 12.26 -3.99 13.19
C SER A 113 10.76 -4.01 13.50
N SER A 114 10.38 -3.55 14.70
CA SER A 114 8.98 -3.40 15.12
C SER A 114 8.14 -2.63 14.10
N ASN A 115 8.71 -1.55 13.55
CA ASN A 115 8.03 -0.71 12.56
C ASN A 115 7.81 -1.46 11.24
N GLN A 116 8.79 -2.24 10.77
CA GLN A 116 8.62 -3.04 9.54
C GLN A 116 7.55 -4.11 9.71
N CYS A 117 7.53 -4.81 10.84
CA CYS A 117 6.49 -5.80 11.14
C CYS A 117 5.10 -5.16 11.21
N ASN A 118 4.99 -4.01 11.89
CA ASN A 118 3.74 -3.26 11.98
C ASN A 118 3.26 -2.79 10.59
N GLN A 119 4.14 -2.19 9.78
CA GLN A 119 3.80 -1.74 8.44
C GLN A 119 3.41 -2.90 7.52
N ARG A 120 4.11 -4.04 7.60
CA ARG A 120 3.76 -5.23 6.82
C ARG A 120 2.36 -5.73 7.17
N TRP A 121 2.01 -5.75 8.46
CA TRP A 121 0.67 -6.08 8.89
C TRP A 121 -0.37 -5.07 8.38
N LEU A 122 -0.19 -3.78 8.69
CA LEU A 122 -1.17 -2.73 8.39
C LEU A 122 -1.43 -2.56 6.88
N ARG A 123 -0.45 -2.86 6.03
CA ARG A 123 -0.54 -2.60 4.58
C ARG A 123 -0.72 -3.82 3.71
N VAL A 124 -0.45 -5.02 4.21
CA VAL A 124 -0.42 -6.23 3.37
C VAL A 124 -1.13 -7.43 3.98
N LEU A 125 -0.85 -7.75 5.24
CA LEU A 125 -1.28 -9.03 5.83
C LEU A 125 -2.60 -8.96 6.60
N ASN A 126 -3.01 -7.77 7.05
CA ASN A 126 -4.25 -7.62 7.79
C ASN A 126 -5.44 -8.06 6.91
N PRO A 127 -6.25 -9.05 7.33
CA PRO A 127 -7.38 -9.56 6.56
C PRO A 127 -8.48 -8.53 6.31
N THR A 128 -8.52 -7.43 7.08
CA THR A 128 -9.48 -6.34 6.83
C THR A 128 -9.15 -5.52 5.59
N ILE A 129 -7.97 -5.71 4.99
CA ILE A 129 -7.54 -4.97 3.80
C ILE A 129 -8.28 -5.49 2.57
N VAL A 130 -9.03 -4.61 1.92
CA VAL A 130 -9.70 -4.88 0.66
C VAL A 130 -8.68 -4.83 -0.48
N LYS A 131 -8.58 -5.96 -1.20
CA LYS A 131 -7.73 -6.11 -2.39
C LYS A 131 -8.60 -6.00 -3.64
N GLY A 132 -8.06 -5.38 -4.69
CA GLY A 132 -8.73 -5.28 -5.99
C GLY A 132 -9.24 -3.88 -6.32
N LYS A 133 -10.16 -3.83 -7.30
CA LYS A 133 -10.69 -2.59 -7.90
C LYS A 133 -11.40 -1.73 -6.86
N TRP A 134 -11.42 -0.43 -7.10
CA TRP A 134 -12.22 0.52 -6.35
C TRP A 134 -13.65 0.52 -6.87
N SER A 135 -14.61 0.50 -5.95
CA SER A 135 -16.01 0.69 -6.26
C SER A 135 -16.37 2.17 -6.32
N SER A 136 -17.48 2.48 -7.01
CA SER A 136 -18.04 3.84 -7.05
C SER A 136 -18.36 4.34 -5.64
N ASP A 137 -18.93 3.47 -4.80
CA ASP A 137 -19.30 3.80 -3.42
C ASP A 137 -18.08 4.16 -2.56
N GLU A 138 -16.96 3.43 -2.71
CA GLU A 138 -15.71 3.74 -2.00
C GLU A 138 -15.14 5.08 -2.43
N ASP A 139 -15.19 5.40 -3.71
CA ASP A 139 -14.76 6.69 -4.21
C ASP A 139 -15.66 7.82 -3.71
N GLN A 140 -16.98 7.64 -3.70
CA GLN A 140 -17.92 8.62 -3.13
C GLN A 140 -17.64 8.87 -1.64
N GLN A 141 -17.38 7.82 -0.86
CA GLN A 141 -16.98 7.96 0.55
C GLN A 141 -15.66 8.72 0.67
N LEU A 142 -14.66 8.38 -0.14
CA LEU A 142 -13.39 9.07 -0.16
C LEU A 142 -13.56 10.56 -0.49
N LEU A 143 -14.35 10.90 -1.51
CA LEU A 143 -14.65 12.28 -1.88
C LEU A 143 -15.33 13.05 -0.75
N ASN A 144 -16.28 12.41 -0.04
CA ASN A 144 -16.96 13.02 1.09
C ASN A 144 -15.99 13.31 2.23
N ILE A 145 -15.13 12.34 2.57
CA ILE A 145 -14.09 12.52 3.59
C ILE A 145 -13.20 13.72 3.21
N LEU A 146 -12.68 13.74 1.97
CA LEU A 146 -11.78 14.81 1.48
C LEU A 146 -12.42 16.20 1.50
N LYS A 147 -13.75 16.31 1.38
CA LYS A 147 -14.47 17.60 1.47
C LYS A 147 -14.65 18.08 2.91
N THR A 148 -14.67 17.16 3.88
CA THR A 148 -14.96 17.46 5.28
C THR A 148 -13.72 17.67 6.15
N ILE A 149 -12.58 17.11 5.76
CA ILE A 149 -11.34 17.20 6.53
C ILE A 149 -10.59 18.49 6.25
N ASP A 150 -9.84 18.97 7.24
CA ASP A 150 -8.97 20.13 7.05
C ASP A 150 -7.69 19.79 6.26
N GLU A 151 -6.96 20.83 5.88
CA GLU A 151 -5.75 20.71 5.07
C GLU A 151 -4.64 19.87 5.74
N ILE A 152 -4.56 19.94 7.08
CA ILE A 152 -3.49 19.32 7.86
C ILE A 152 -3.75 17.82 7.99
N ASP A 153 -4.99 17.42 8.19
CA ASP A 153 -5.39 16.03 8.32
C ASP A 153 -5.48 15.32 6.97
N ALA A 154 -5.79 16.05 5.89
CA ALA A 154 -5.72 15.51 4.54
C ALA A 154 -4.31 15.04 4.12
N ARG A 155 -3.25 15.67 4.65
CA ARG A 155 -1.87 15.20 4.47
C ARG A 155 -1.58 13.89 5.20
N LYS A 156 -2.38 13.52 6.19
CA LYS A 156 -2.22 12.29 6.96
C LYS A 156 -3.08 11.19 6.35
N TRP A 157 -2.58 10.54 5.32
CA TRP A 157 -3.29 9.43 4.65
C TRP A 157 -3.72 8.29 5.59
N SER A 158 -3.02 8.10 6.71
CA SER A 158 -3.43 7.17 7.76
C SER A 158 -4.73 7.57 8.46
N PHE A 159 -5.02 8.86 8.59
CA PHE A 159 -6.29 9.37 9.10
C PHE A 159 -7.42 9.04 8.13
N VAL A 160 -7.24 9.39 6.85
CA VAL A 160 -8.21 9.08 5.79
C VAL A 160 -8.47 7.58 5.67
N ALA A 161 -7.43 6.74 5.82
CA ALA A 161 -7.55 5.28 5.84
C ALA A 161 -8.33 4.72 7.04
N ASN A 162 -8.32 5.41 8.17
CA ASN A 162 -9.12 4.99 9.32
C ASN A 162 -10.60 5.31 9.11
N GLU A 163 -10.91 6.44 8.47
CA GLU A 163 -12.28 6.82 8.10
C GLU A 163 -12.82 5.93 6.97
N LEU A 164 -12.00 5.66 5.94
CA LEU A 164 -12.34 4.78 4.82
C LEU A 164 -11.91 3.34 5.12
N GLN A 165 -12.74 2.62 5.87
CA GLN A 165 -12.45 1.27 6.32
C GLN A 165 -12.06 0.33 5.16
N GLY A 166 -11.04 -0.48 5.41
CA GLY A 166 -10.60 -1.53 4.48
C GLY A 166 -9.63 -1.07 3.38
N ARG A 167 -9.39 0.23 3.21
CA ARG A 167 -8.34 0.76 2.32
C ARG A 167 -7.15 1.26 3.13
N THR A 168 -5.96 1.01 2.61
CA THR A 168 -4.70 1.47 3.22
C THR A 168 -4.38 2.90 2.79
N ASP A 169 -3.53 3.56 3.58
CA ASP A 169 -2.97 4.88 3.28
C ASP A 169 -2.33 4.94 1.88
N ILE A 170 -1.63 3.88 1.48
CA ILE A 170 -1.02 3.76 0.16
C ILE A 170 -2.07 3.63 -0.94
N GLN A 171 -3.11 2.80 -0.76
CA GLN A 171 -4.19 2.65 -1.74
C GLN A 171 -4.95 3.95 -1.95
N ILE A 172 -5.24 4.68 -0.87
CA ILE A 172 -5.93 5.98 -0.93
C ILE A 172 -5.08 6.98 -1.70
N ARG A 173 -3.80 7.15 -1.33
CA ARG A 173 -2.91 8.08 -2.04
C ARG A 173 -2.87 7.78 -3.54
N TYR A 174 -2.77 6.50 -3.91
CA TYR A 174 -2.78 6.08 -5.32
C TYR A 174 -4.11 6.38 -6.02
N ARG A 175 -5.25 6.12 -5.36
CA ARG A 175 -6.58 6.39 -5.94
C ARG A 175 -6.78 7.87 -6.18
N ILE A 176 -6.45 8.71 -5.20
CA ILE A 176 -6.55 10.17 -5.32
C ILE A 176 -5.64 10.67 -6.45
N GLN A 177 -4.42 10.14 -6.58
CA GLN A 177 -3.53 10.47 -7.70
C GLN A 177 -4.17 10.17 -9.07
N LYS A 178 -4.91 9.07 -9.20
CA LYS A 178 -5.68 8.75 -10.42
C LYS A 178 -6.82 9.74 -10.67
N LEU A 179 -7.54 10.12 -9.61
CA LEU A 179 -8.66 11.05 -9.68
C LEU A 179 -8.22 12.51 -9.83
N LYS A 180 -6.92 12.81 -9.76
CA LYS A 180 -6.37 14.17 -9.67
C LYS A 180 -6.95 15.14 -10.72
N ILE A 181 -7.02 14.72 -11.99
CA ILE A 181 -7.52 15.57 -13.07
C ILE A 181 -9.00 15.91 -12.82
N TRP A 182 -9.83 14.88 -12.62
CA TRP A 182 -11.26 15.04 -12.34
C TRP A 182 -11.52 15.90 -11.10
N LEU A 183 -10.74 15.72 -10.03
CA LEU A 183 -10.86 16.50 -8.80
C LEU A 183 -10.57 17.98 -9.01
N LEU A 184 -9.54 18.32 -9.80
CA LEU A 184 -9.18 19.70 -10.13
C LEU A 184 -10.25 20.37 -10.99
N GLU A 185 -10.79 19.67 -11.98
CA GLU A 185 -11.87 20.16 -12.85
C GLU A 185 -13.16 20.46 -12.08
N ASN A 186 -13.42 19.68 -11.02
CA ASN A 186 -14.61 19.81 -10.17
C ASN A 186 -14.39 20.70 -8.93
N GLY A 187 -13.28 21.45 -8.88
CA GLY A 187 -13.02 22.44 -7.83
C GLY A 187 -12.84 21.84 -6.43
N VAL A 188 -12.53 20.54 -6.32
CA VAL A 188 -12.18 19.93 -5.03
C VAL A 188 -10.79 20.44 -4.65
N PRO A 189 -10.63 21.18 -3.53
CA PRO A 189 -9.33 21.72 -3.16
C PRO A 189 -8.41 20.57 -2.79
N ILE A 190 -7.34 20.36 -3.56
CA ILE A 190 -6.32 19.35 -3.25
C ILE A 190 -4.96 20.02 -3.07
N ALA A 191 -4.87 20.89 -2.07
CA ALA A 191 -3.67 21.70 -1.80
C ALA A 191 -2.45 20.86 -1.36
N TRP A 192 -2.62 19.56 -1.12
CA TRP A 192 -1.66 18.70 -0.40
C TRP A 192 -0.87 17.73 -1.28
N PHE A 193 -1.03 17.78 -2.60
CA PHE A 193 -0.46 16.78 -3.51
C PHE A 193 1.06 16.89 -3.72
N ASN A 194 1.67 18.03 -3.39
CA ASN A 194 3.01 18.39 -3.87
C ASN A 194 4.11 18.32 -2.79
N GLU A 195 3.84 17.72 -1.62
CA GLU A 195 4.85 17.45 -0.58
C GLU A 195 5.26 15.97 -0.51
#